data_AF-A0A1S2M2I8-F1
#
_entry.id   AF-A0A1S2M2I8-F1
#
_cell.length_a   1.000
_cell.length_b   1.000
_cell.length_c   1.000
_cell.angle_alpha   90.00
_cell.angle_beta   90.00
_cell.angle_gamma   90.00
#
_symmetry.space_group_name_H-M   'P 1'
#
loop_
_entity.id
_entity.type
_entity.pdbx_description
1 polymer ?
#
loop_
_entity_poly.entity_id
_entity_poly.type
_entity_poly.pdbx_seq_one_letter_code
_entity_poly.pdbx_strand_id
1 'polypeptide(L)'
;MVQKVKGDLILSGHSESGGGSFIKVEINGHGAIHGDVECKDFECNGSAKINGDIRSQHAVINGSTKVQGDFSSDKIEIYGDLTIDGNAFFQKMEIKGHTRLKQSIKGDDILLEGIIKVVGDCEVEKAELNGAFTIDGLLNADHVEISLHGKSSVKEIGGEVITVKRNRQPILHLDKLIKTLRKELHANIIEGDVVKLEYTKAKVVRGNTVEIGPGCEIEFIEYSSDLNVSDKAVVEKSEKL
;
A
#
# COMPACT_ATOMS: atom_id res chain seq x y z
N MET A 1 -2.33 -20.15 -29.71
CA MET A 1 -0.97 -20.71 -29.91
C MET A 1 -0.47 -21.10 -28.53
N VAL A 2 -0.05 -22.35 -28.33
CA VAL A 2 0.47 -22.79 -27.03
C VAL A 2 1.87 -22.18 -26.89
N GLN A 3 2.02 -21.16 -26.03
CA GLN A 3 3.35 -20.68 -25.66
C GLN A 3 4.09 -21.85 -24.99
N LYS A 4 5.18 -22.26 -25.63
CA LYS A 4 6.00 -23.37 -25.17
C LYS A 4 6.71 -22.89 -23.91
N VAL A 5 6.18 -23.26 -22.74
CA VAL A 5 6.83 -23.01 -21.44
C VAL A 5 8.27 -23.47 -21.55
N LYS A 6 9.20 -22.51 -21.52
CA LYS A 6 10.62 -22.80 -21.38
C LYS A 6 10.85 -23.21 -19.91
N GLY A 7 11.95 -23.91 -19.63
CA GLY A 7 12.30 -24.29 -18.26
C GLY A 7 12.57 -23.06 -17.39
N ASP A 8 13.57 -23.13 -16.53
CA ASP A 8 13.90 -21.99 -15.69
C ASP A 8 14.74 -20.96 -16.46
N LEU A 9 14.54 -19.68 -16.15
CA LEU A 9 15.42 -18.59 -16.56
C LEU A 9 16.21 -18.13 -15.32
N ILE A 10 17.51 -18.38 -15.33
CA ILE A 10 18.41 -17.92 -14.27
C ILE A 10 19.36 -16.88 -14.84
N LEU A 11 19.27 -15.65 -14.32
CA LEU A 11 20.08 -14.50 -14.69
C LEU A 11 21.08 -14.23 -13.57
N SER A 12 22.34 -14.65 -13.75
CA SER A 12 23.41 -14.49 -12.76
C SER A 12 24.49 -13.51 -13.26
N GLY A 13 25.04 -12.69 -12.36
CA GLY A 13 26.05 -11.69 -12.71
C GLY A 13 25.43 -10.53 -13.49
N HIS A 14 25.92 -10.23 -14.70
CA HIS A 14 25.28 -9.26 -15.61
C HIS A 14 24.68 -10.02 -16.78
N SER A 15 23.36 -9.98 -16.95
CA SER A 15 22.69 -10.77 -17.98
C SER A 15 21.38 -10.16 -18.45
N GLU A 16 20.98 -10.52 -19.67
CA GLU A 16 19.79 -9.98 -20.31
C GLU A 16 18.95 -11.10 -20.92
N SER A 17 17.64 -10.88 -21.03
CA SER A 17 16.68 -11.79 -21.67
C SER A 17 15.66 -11.01 -22.51
N GLY A 18 15.11 -11.64 -23.55
CA GLY A 18 14.02 -11.06 -24.35
C GLY A 18 12.63 -11.23 -23.72
N GLY A 19 12.51 -11.92 -22.58
CA GLY A 19 11.22 -12.30 -21.98
C GLY A 19 10.68 -13.64 -22.50
N GLY A 20 9.45 -13.97 -22.11
CA GLY A 20 8.75 -15.19 -22.47
C GLY A 20 8.13 -15.92 -21.27
N SER A 21 7.67 -17.15 -21.52
CA SER A 21 7.04 -18.01 -20.51
C SER A 21 8.03 -19.01 -19.92
N PHE A 22 8.12 -19.07 -18.59
CA PHE A 22 9.06 -19.88 -17.82
C PHE A 22 8.36 -20.63 -16.68
N ILE A 23 9.03 -21.60 -16.07
CA ILE A 23 8.58 -22.14 -14.78
C ILE A 23 9.02 -21.19 -13.67
N LYS A 24 10.33 -21.04 -13.50
CA LYS A 24 10.94 -20.08 -12.58
C LYS A 24 11.73 -19.01 -13.34
N VAL A 25 11.66 -17.77 -12.89
CA VAL A 25 12.59 -16.69 -13.23
C VAL A 25 13.35 -16.30 -11.97
N GLU A 26 14.67 -16.42 -11.99
CA GLU A 26 15.53 -16.08 -10.86
C GLU A 26 16.63 -15.11 -11.29
N ILE A 27 16.76 -13.98 -10.60
CA ILE A 27 17.72 -12.93 -10.91
C ILE A 27 18.70 -12.75 -9.74
N ASN A 28 19.92 -13.26 -9.92
CA ASN A 28 21.03 -13.27 -8.96
C ASN A 28 22.18 -12.36 -9.47
N GLY A 29 21.93 -11.05 -9.51
CA GLY A 29 22.87 -10.06 -10.02
C GLY A 29 22.14 -8.89 -10.66
N HIS A 30 22.69 -8.33 -11.72
CA HIS A 30 22.06 -7.30 -12.54
C HIS A 30 21.42 -7.93 -13.79
N GLY A 31 20.08 -7.96 -13.82
CA GLY A 31 19.29 -8.53 -14.90
C GLY A 31 18.47 -7.48 -15.66
N ALA A 32 18.43 -7.57 -16.98
CA ALA A 32 17.45 -6.83 -17.79
C ALA A 32 16.58 -7.78 -18.61
N ILE A 33 15.27 -7.58 -18.61
CA ILE A 33 14.34 -8.32 -19.46
C ILE A 33 13.64 -7.34 -20.39
N HIS A 34 13.76 -7.56 -21.70
CA HIS A 34 13.32 -6.65 -22.77
C HIS A 34 11.95 -7.03 -23.35
N GLY A 35 11.07 -7.58 -22.53
CA GLY A 35 9.72 -7.98 -22.92
C GLY A 35 8.98 -8.58 -21.74
N ASP A 36 7.80 -9.10 -22.02
CA ASP A 36 6.91 -9.63 -20.99
C ASP A 36 7.46 -10.93 -20.39
N VAL A 37 7.16 -11.12 -19.11
CA VAL A 37 7.51 -12.32 -18.36
C VAL A 37 6.23 -13.00 -17.90
N GLU A 38 6.08 -14.27 -18.26
CA GLU A 38 5.07 -15.14 -17.65
C GLU A 38 5.78 -16.27 -16.91
N CYS A 39 5.53 -16.46 -15.63
CA CYS A 39 6.12 -17.58 -14.90
C CYS A 39 5.22 -18.09 -13.77
N LYS A 40 5.62 -19.18 -13.11
CA LYS A 40 5.02 -19.55 -11.83
C LYS A 40 5.67 -18.75 -10.72
N ASP A 41 7.00 -18.83 -10.66
CA ASP A 41 7.81 -18.22 -9.60
C ASP A 41 8.71 -17.12 -10.20
N PHE A 42 8.63 -15.91 -9.67
CA PHE A 42 9.52 -14.81 -9.98
C PHE A 42 10.33 -14.44 -8.73
N GLU A 43 11.65 -14.57 -8.78
CA GLU A 43 12.52 -14.26 -7.65
C GLU A 43 13.63 -13.30 -8.10
N CYS A 44 13.72 -12.13 -7.44
CA CYS A 44 14.80 -11.17 -7.67
C CYS A 44 15.61 -10.94 -6.41
N ASN A 45 16.83 -11.48 -6.39
CA ASN A 45 17.80 -11.32 -5.32
C ASN A 45 18.79 -10.17 -5.55
N GLY A 46 18.97 -9.75 -6.81
CA GLY A 46 19.84 -8.64 -7.19
C GLY A 46 19.08 -7.39 -7.64
N SER A 47 19.48 -6.80 -8.76
CA SER A 47 18.81 -5.68 -9.39
C SER A 47 18.22 -6.07 -10.74
N ALA A 48 16.93 -5.82 -10.95
CA ALA A 48 16.24 -6.18 -12.18
C ALA A 48 15.55 -4.97 -12.84
N LYS A 49 15.62 -4.91 -14.17
CA LYS A 49 14.81 -4.00 -14.98
C LYS A 49 14.00 -4.79 -15.99
N ILE A 50 12.68 -4.71 -15.89
CA ILE A 50 11.73 -5.39 -16.78
C ILE A 50 11.06 -4.33 -17.67
N ASN A 51 11.35 -4.38 -18.97
CA ASN A 51 10.78 -3.49 -19.98
C ASN A 51 9.54 -4.15 -20.62
N GLY A 52 8.59 -4.54 -19.79
CA GLY A 52 7.37 -5.25 -20.16
C GLY A 52 6.53 -5.54 -18.91
N ASP A 53 5.52 -6.39 -19.09
CA ASP A 53 4.66 -6.84 -18.01
C ASP A 53 5.26 -8.05 -17.27
N ILE A 54 4.89 -8.23 -16.01
CA ILE A 54 5.12 -9.48 -15.27
C ILE A 54 3.78 -10.12 -14.96
N ARG A 55 3.65 -11.40 -15.28
CA ARG A 55 2.59 -12.29 -14.82
C ARG A 55 3.18 -13.48 -14.09
N SER A 56 2.91 -13.62 -12.81
CA SER A 56 3.38 -14.75 -12.00
C SER A 56 2.29 -15.38 -11.14
N GLN A 57 2.57 -16.51 -10.49
CA GLN A 57 1.73 -17.00 -9.39
C GLN A 57 2.31 -16.51 -8.05
N HIS A 58 3.63 -16.60 -7.90
CA HIS A 58 4.35 -16.12 -6.73
C HIS A 58 5.52 -15.25 -7.16
N ALA A 59 5.65 -14.08 -6.54
CA ALA A 59 6.79 -13.22 -6.73
C ALA A 59 7.44 -12.85 -5.39
N VAL A 60 8.78 -12.91 -5.35
CA VAL A 60 9.60 -12.49 -4.21
C VAL A 60 10.66 -11.50 -4.68
N ILE A 61 10.63 -10.30 -4.11
CA ILE A 61 11.56 -9.21 -4.42
C ILE A 61 12.44 -8.94 -3.19
N ASN A 62 13.63 -9.54 -3.16
CA ASN A 62 14.62 -9.34 -2.10
C ASN A 62 15.54 -8.15 -2.38
N GLY A 63 15.89 -7.95 -3.65
CA GLY A 63 16.74 -6.84 -4.09
C GLY A 63 15.95 -5.65 -4.62
N SER A 64 16.34 -5.09 -5.77
CA SER A 64 15.71 -3.91 -6.35
C SER A 64 15.16 -4.20 -7.75
N THR A 65 13.85 -4.11 -7.93
CA THR A 65 13.20 -4.39 -9.21
C THR A 65 12.46 -3.16 -9.73
N LYS A 66 12.66 -2.85 -11.02
CA LYS A 66 11.83 -1.90 -11.74
C LYS A 66 11.07 -2.59 -12.87
N VAL A 67 9.74 -2.45 -12.88
CA VAL A 67 8.83 -2.94 -13.92
C VAL A 67 8.26 -1.73 -14.68
N GLN A 68 8.42 -1.72 -16.00
CA GLN A 68 7.88 -0.63 -16.83
C GLN A 68 6.39 -0.80 -17.16
N GLY A 69 5.93 -2.05 -17.27
CA GLY A 69 4.53 -2.38 -17.49
C GLY A 69 3.78 -2.66 -16.19
N ASP A 70 2.76 -3.49 -16.31
CA ASP A 70 1.93 -3.97 -15.21
C ASP A 70 2.59 -5.16 -14.49
N PHE A 71 2.25 -5.36 -13.22
CA PHE A 71 2.66 -6.52 -12.44
C PHE A 71 1.43 -7.26 -11.89
N SER A 72 1.14 -8.42 -12.45
CA SER A 72 0.07 -9.32 -12.00
C SER A 72 0.65 -10.57 -11.33
N SER A 73 0.24 -10.89 -10.10
CA SER A 73 0.63 -12.13 -9.42
C SER A 73 -0.34 -12.52 -8.32
N ASP A 74 -0.61 -13.81 -8.10
CA ASP A 74 -1.48 -14.24 -7.00
C ASP A 74 -0.91 -13.77 -5.65
N LYS A 75 0.39 -14.02 -5.42
CA LYS A 75 1.12 -13.55 -4.24
C LYS A 75 2.35 -12.72 -4.62
N ILE A 76 2.54 -11.58 -3.97
CA ILE A 76 3.74 -10.72 -4.09
C ILE A 76 4.32 -10.46 -2.70
N GLU A 77 5.60 -10.76 -2.50
CA GLU A 77 6.35 -10.46 -1.29
C GLU A 77 7.53 -9.54 -1.60
N ILE A 78 7.60 -8.40 -0.92
CA ILE A 78 8.58 -7.34 -1.21
C ILE A 78 9.39 -7.06 0.06
N TYR A 79 10.61 -7.56 0.08
CA TYR A 79 11.58 -7.33 1.16
C TYR A 79 12.55 -6.19 0.83
N GLY A 80 12.81 -5.94 -0.46
CA GLY A 80 13.66 -4.86 -0.96
C GLY A 80 12.88 -3.70 -1.59
N ASP A 81 13.35 -3.23 -2.75
CA ASP A 81 12.76 -2.10 -3.47
C ASP A 81 11.99 -2.57 -4.71
N LEU A 82 10.75 -2.09 -4.88
CA LEU A 82 9.97 -2.30 -6.09
C LEU A 82 9.46 -0.98 -6.66
N THR A 83 9.67 -0.76 -7.94
CA THR A 83 9.02 0.32 -8.69
C THR A 83 8.23 -0.26 -9.85
N ILE A 84 6.96 0.09 -9.96
CA ILE A 84 6.06 -0.28 -11.06
C ILE A 84 5.60 1.00 -11.75
N ASP A 85 5.89 1.14 -13.04
CA ASP A 85 5.44 2.29 -13.83
C ASP A 85 3.96 2.13 -14.28
N GLY A 86 3.46 0.89 -14.40
CA GLY A 86 2.04 0.54 -14.61
C GLY A 86 1.26 0.26 -13.32
N ASN A 87 0.26 -0.62 -13.40
CA ASN A 87 -0.60 -1.08 -12.32
C ASN A 87 -0.06 -2.35 -11.64
N ALA A 88 -0.52 -2.62 -10.43
CA ALA A 88 -0.35 -3.91 -9.78
C ALA A 88 -1.69 -4.61 -9.56
N PHE A 89 -1.73 -5.91 -9.89
CA PHE A 89 -2.89 -6.78 -9.71
C PHE A 89 -2.49 -8.01 -8.89
N PHE A 90 -3.18 -8.29 -7.79
CA PHE A 90 -2.82 -9.44 -6.94
C PHE A 90 -3.99 -10.02 -6.15
N GLN A 91 -3.83 -11.21 -5.59
CA GLN A 91 -4.70 -11.68 -4.51
C GLN A 91 -4.14 -11.20 -3.17
N LYS A 92 -2.84 -11.41 -2.93
CA LYS A 92 -2.16 -10.97 -1.71
C LYS A 92 -0.83 -10.27 -1.98
N MET A 93 -0.63 -9.10 -1.38
CA MET A 93 0.64 -8.36 -1.42
C MET A 93 1.16 -8.08 -0.01
N GLU A 94 2.40 -8.48 0.28
CA GLU A 94 3.11 -8.21 1.53
C GLU A 94 4.34 -7.34 1.27
N ILE A 95 4.42 -6.19 1.96
CA ILE A 95 5.45 -5.18 1.72
C ILE A 95 6.19 -4.88 3.02
N LYS A 96 7.44 -5.33 3.12
CA LYS A 96 8.37 -4.99 4.22
C LYS A 96 9.40 -3.94 3.82
N GLY A 97 9.75 -3.90 2.53
CA GLY A 97 10.67 -2.92 1.98
C GLY A 97 10.01 -1.63 1.49
N HIS A 98 10.43 -1.13 0.34
CA HIS A 98 9.94 0.12 -0.25
C HIS A 98 9.31 -0.13 -1.61
N THR A 99 8.07 0.34 -1.79
CA THR A 99 7.35 0.15 -3.05
C THR A 99 6.84 1.49 -3.59
N ARG A 100 7.03 1.72 -4.90
CA ARG A 100 6.46 2.88 -5.61
C ARG A 100 5.68 2.42 -6.83
N LEU A 101 4.40 2.77 -6.90
CA LEU A 101 3.55 2.56 -8.06
C LEU A 101 3.15 3.91 -8.65
N LYS A 102 3.30 4.03 -9.97
CA LYS A 102 2.92 5.24 -10.71
C LYS A 102 1.46 5.25 -11.18
N GLN A 103 0.79 4.09 -11.13
CA GLN A 103 -0.65 3.97 -11.37
C GLN A 103 -1.33 3.43 -10.11
N SER A 104 -2.36 2.58 -10.30
CA SER A 104 -3.20 2.05 -9.23
C SER A 104 -2.81 0.62 -8.81
N ILE A 105 -3.33 0.24 -7.66
CA ILE A 105 -3.31 -1.13 -7.13
C ILE A 105 -4.74 -1.68 -7.14
N LYS A 106 -4.89 -2.96 -7.53
CA LYS A 106 -6.11 -3.73 -7.29
C LYS A 106 -5.79 -5.14 -6.75
N GLY A 107 -6.48 -5.58 -5.71
CA GLY A 107 -6.35 -6.96 -5.22
C GLY A 107 -7.28 -7.32 -4.08
N ASP A 108 -6.97 -8.37 -3.32
CA ASP A 108 -7.82 -8.80 -2.19
C ASP A 108 -7.23 -8.30 -0.87
N ASP A 109 -6.00 -8.73 -0.52
CA ASP A 109 -5.33 -8.38 0.74
C ASP A 109 -4.01 -7.63 0.50
N ILE A 110 -3.85 -6.45 1.12
CA ILE A 110 -2.54 -5.77 1.22
C ILE A 110 -2.09 -5.67 2.68
N LEU A 111 -0.88 -6.17 2.96
CA LEU A 111 -0.19 -6.06 4.23
C LEU A 111 1.08 -5.23 4.07
N LEU A 112 1.13 -4.06 4.70
CA LEU A 112 2.28 -3.17 4.68
C LEU A 112 2.93 -3.14 6.06
N GLU A 113 4.20 -3.52 6.13
CA GLU A 113 5.10 -3.30 7.28
C GLU A 113 6.24 -2.32 6.95
N GLY A 114 6.38 -1.94 5.67
CA GLY A 114 7.40 -1.05 5.13
C GLY A 114 6.86 0.32 4.71
N ILE A 115 7.24 0.76 3.51
CA ILE A 115 6.79 2.04 2.92
C ILE A 115 6.22 1.81 1.52
N ILE A 116 5.04 2.37 1.26
CA ILE A 116 4.43 2.37 -0.08
C ILE A 116 4.07 3.79 -0.53
N LYS A 117 4.33 4.09 -1.80
CA LYS A 117 3.75 5.23 -2.50
C LYS A 117 2.97 4.78 -3.72
N VAL A 118 1.70 5.16 -3.80
CA VAL A 118 0.78 4.93 -4.92
C VAL A 118 0.32 6.28 -5.45
N VAL A 119 0.48 6.51 -6.75
CA VAL A 119 0.01 7.75 -7.40
C VAL A 119 -1.48 7.68 -7.72
N GLY A 120 -1.97 6.50 -8.10
CA GLY A 120 -3.39 6.26 -8.36
C GLY A 120 -4.15 5.83 -7.12
N ASP A 121 -5.16 5.00 -7.35
CA ASP A 121 -6.04 4.44 -6.34
C ASP A 121 -5.49 3.11 -5.79
N CYS A 122 -5.93 2.74 -4.60
CA CYS A 122 -5.73 1.42 -4.00
C CYS A 122 -7.10 0.81 -3.72
N GLU A 123 -7.50 -0.17 -4.53
CA GLU A 123 -8.77 -0.89 -4.40
C GLU A 123 -8.49 -2.32 -3.93
N VAL A 124 -8.83 -2.64 -2.69
CA VAL A 124 -8.64 -3.98 -2.10
C VAL A 124 -9.84 -4.40 -1.26
N GLU A 125 -9.94 -5.65 -0.84
CA GLU A 125 -10.94 -6.06 0.16
C GLU A 125 -10.46 -5.71 1.58
N LYS A 126 -9.18 -5.94 1.87
CA LYS A 126 -8.55 -5.64 3.17
C LYS A 126 -7.23 -4.92 3.03
N ALA A 127 -7.08 -3.83 3.79
CA ALA A 127 -5.87 -3.05 3.88
C ALA A 127 -5.35 -3.01 5.33
N GLU A 128 -4.26 -3.73 5.60
CA GLU A 128 -3.52 -3.68 6.86
C GLU A 128 -2.24 -2.85 6.67
N LEU A 129 -2.27 -1.58 7.08
CA LEU A 129 -1.22 -0.60 6.84
C LEU A 129 -0.44 -0.29 8.12
N ASN A 130 0.54 -1.12 8.42
CA ASN A 130 1.43 -1.05 9.58
C ASN A 130 2.79 -0.42 9.24
N GLY A 131 2.77 0.77 8.64
CA GLY A 131 3.98 1.40 8.12
C GLY A 131 3.81 2.88 7.83
N ALA A 132 4.45 3.36 6.77
CA ALA A 132 4.21 4.68 6.20
C ALA A 132 3.69 4.56 4.77
N PHE A 133 2.68 5.34 4.40
CA PHE A 133 2.13 5.28 3.06
C PHE A 133 1.76 6.65 2.51
N THR A 134 1.79 6.76 1.18
CA THR A 134 1.22 7.88 0.44
C THR A 134 0.36 7.31 -0.69
N ILE A 135 -0.93 7.61 -0.68
CA ILE A 135 -1.86 7.26 -1.75
C ILE A 135 -2.44 8.57 -2.28
N ASP A 136 -2.02 8.99 -3.46
CA ASP A 136 -2.43 10.29 -4.02
C ASP A 136 -3.91 10.25 -4.49
N GLY A 137 -4.52 9.06 -4.61
CA GLY A 137 -5.94 8.80 -4.91
C GLY A 137 -6.77 8.25 -3.74
N LEU A 138 -7.77 7.41 -4.06
CA LEU A 138 -8.69 6.76 -3.13
C LEU A 138 -8.08 5.46 -2.58
N LEU A 139 -8.14 5.27 -1.26
CA LEU A 139 -8.02 3.95 -0.63
C LEU A 139 -9.43 3.40 -0.40
N ASN A 140 -9.83 2.39 -1.17
CA ASN A 140 -11.13 1.73 -1.05
C ASN A 140 -10.95 0.29 -0.57
N ALA A 141 -11.51 -0.05 0.58
CA ALA A 141 -11.54 -1.43 1.08
C ALA A 141 -12.66 -1.67 2.09
N ASP A 142 -13.22 -2.88 2.13
CA ASP A 142 -14.22 -3.27 3.12
C ASP A 142 -13.68 -3.07 4.55
N HIS A 143 -12.42 -3.46 4.75
CA HIS A 143 -11.72 -3.30 6.03
C HIS A 143 -10.39 -2.56 5.87
N VAL A 144 -10.28 -1.41 6.51
CA VAL A 144 -9.04 -0.62 6.59
C VAL A 144 -8.55 -0.58 8.03
N GLU A 145 -7.39 -1.20 8.31
CA GLU A 145 -6.69 -1.07 9.59
C GLU A 145 -5.33 -0.38 9.37
N ILE A 146 -5.16 0.79 9.97
CA ILE A 146 -3.93 1.58 9.89
C ILE A 146 -3.29 1.66 11.28
N SER A 147 -2.06 1.18 11.38
CA SER A 147 -1.20 1.43 12.54
C SER A 147 -0.13 2.45 12.16
N LEU A 148 -0.21 3.65 12.73
CA LEU A 148 0.69 4.74 12.37
C LEU A 148 2.11 4.53 12.92
N HIS A 149 3.07 4.24 12.03
CA HIS A 149 4.50 4.14 12.33
C HIS A 149 5.32 5.33 11.80
N GLY A 150 4.78 6.08 10.84
CA GLY A 150 5.34 7.32 10.32
C GLY A 150 4.22 8.29 9.89
N LYS A 151 4.58 9.34 9.15
CA LYS A 151 3.59 10.20 8.51
C LYS A 151 2.98 9.45 7.34
N SER A 152 1.65 9.41 7.29
CA SER A 152 0.90 8.82 6.18
C SER A 152 -0.08 9.82 5.60
N SER A 153 -0.34 9.73 4.30
CA SER A 153 -1.32 10.57 3.62
C SER A 153 -2.08 9.80 2.58
N VAL A 154 -3.37 10.09 2.47
CA VAL A 154 -4.26 9.56 1.45
C VAL A 154 -5.23 10.65 1.04
N LYS A 155 -5.65 10.73 -0.22
CA LYS A 155 -6.60 11.76 -0.62
C LYS A 155 -7.97 11.49 0.02
N GLU A 156 -8.49 10.27 -0.16
CA GLU A 156 -9.81 9.84 0.29
C GLU A 156 -9.73 8.38 0.79
N ILE A 157 -10.47 8.04 1.85
CA ILE A 157 -10.65 6.65 2.31
C ILE A 157 -12.14 6.31 2.23
N GLY A 158 -12.46 5.19 1.58
CA GLY A 158 -13.78 4.57 1.57
C GLY A 158 -13.70 3.15 2.13
N GLY A 159 -14.68 2.74 2.94
CA GLY A 159 -14.75 1.37 3.43
C GLY A 159 -15.92 1.09 4.37
N GLU A 160 -16.19 -0.17 4.70
CA GLU A 160 -17.22 -0.49 5.69
C GLU A 160 -16.71 -0.20 7.11
N VAL A 161 -15.49 -0.66 7.42
CA VAL A 161 -14.84 -0.47 8.71
C VAL A 161 -13.47 0.17 8.52
N ILE A 162 -13.31 1.37 9.06
CA ILE A 162 -12.05 2.12 9.01
C ILE A 162 -11.55 2.35 10.42
N THR A 163 -10.37 1.82 10.72
CA THR A 163 -9.72 1.96 12.02
C THR A 163 -8.30 2.50 11.86
N VAL A 164 -8.02 3.65 12.48
CA VAL A 164 -6.70 4.26 12.54
C VAL A 164 -6.26 4.32 14.00
N LYS A 165 -5.15 3.66 14.32
CA LYS A 165 -4.54 3.65 15.65
C LYS A 165 -3.13 4.19 15.57
N ARG A 166 -2.67 4.85 16.64
CA ARG A 166 -1.25 5.18 16.77
C ARG A 166 -0.57 4.19 17.71
N ASN A 167 0.48 3.53 17.23
CA ASN A 167 1.26 2.65 18.08
C ASN A 167 1.92 3.47 19.21
N ARG A 168 1.56 3.17 20.47
CA ARG A 168 1.91 3.92 21.68
C ARG A 168 3.32 3.63 22.21
N GLN A 169 4.22 3.08 21.40
CA GLN A 169 5.59 2.88 21.87
C GLN A 169 6.21 4.23 22.27
N PRO A 170 6.72 4.34 23.51
CA PRO A 170 7.21 5.59 24.08
C PRO A 170 8.55 5.94 23.45
N ILE A 171 8.51 6.53 22.26
CA ILE A 171 9.67 7.27 21.76
C ILE A 171 9.68 8.58 22.55
N LEU A 172 10.85 8.89 23.11
CA LEU A 172 11.23 10.16 23.72
C LEU A 172 10.44 11.34 23.11
N HIS A 173 9.98 12.30 23.92
CA HIS A 173 9.09 13.44 23.57
C HIS A 173 9.54 14.37 22.42
N LEU A 174 10.57 13.99 21.66
CA LEU A 174 11.13 14.65 20.50
C LEU A 174 10.17 14.64 19.29
N ASP A 175 9.28 13.65 19.18
CA ASP A 175 8.24 13.58 18.15
C ASP A 175 7.31 14.81 18.17
N LYS A 176 7.10 15.41 19.35
CA LYS A 176 6.33 16.64 19.51
C LYS A 176 7.06 17.89 19.03
N LEU A 177 8.40 17.90 19.10
CA LEU A 177 9.24 19.05 18.77
C LEU A 177 9.58 19.12 17.28
N ILE A 178 9.71 17.96 16.62
CA ILE A 178 10.09 17.86 15.21
C ILE A 178 8.87 17.40 14.38
N LYS A 179 8.26 18.33 13.64
CA LYS A 179 7.04 18.05 12.84
C LYS A 179 7.17 16.86 11.88
N THR A 180 8.37 16.55 11.38
CA THR A 180 8.60 15.43 10.46
C THR A 180 8.56 14.05 11.13
N LEU A 181 8.59 13.96 12.46
CA LEU A 181 8.51 12.70 13.22
C LEU A 181 7.09 12.37 13.70
N ARG A 182 6.09 13.18 13.34
CA ARG A 182 4.71 12.95 13.74
C ARG A 182 4.14 11.73 13.00
N LYS A 183 3.68 10.77 13.80
CA LYS A 183 2.91 9.62 13.35
C LYS A 183 1.45 10.03 13.29
N GLU A 184 1.07 10.60 12.15
CA GLU A 184 -0.27 11.14 11.90
C GLU A 184 -0.74 10.77 10.49
N LEU A 185 -2.05 10.58 10.34
CA LEU A 185 -2.71 10.39 9.05
C LEU A 185 -3.26 11.73 8.55
N HIS A 186 -3.07 12.02 7.27
CA HIS A 186 -3.69 13.16 6.59
C HIS A 186 -4.65 12.65 5.51
N ALA A 187 -5.89 13.09 5.55
CA ALA A 187 -6.91 12.80 4.54
C ALA A 187 -7.76 14.03 4.19
N ASN A 188 -8.35 14.08 2.99
CA ASN A 188 -9.43 15.05 2.74
C ASN A 188 -10.75 14.51 3.25
N ILE A 189 -11.10 13.28 2.85
CA ILE A 189 -12.38 12.64 3.18
C ILE A 189 -12.10 11.24 3.72
N ILE A 190 -12.81 10.86 4.78
CA ILE A 190 -12.88 9.49 5.29
C ILE A 190 -14.36 9.14 5.41
N GLU A 191 -14.80 8.11 4.71
CA GLU A 191 -16.20 7.71 4.65
C GLU A 191 -16.34 6.20 4.88
N GLY A 192 -17.19 5.81 5.83
CA GLY A 192 -17.51 4.41 6.07
C GLY A 192 -18.59 4.17 7.11
N ASP A 193 -19.08 2.94 7.24
CA ASP A 193 -20.15 2.63 8.19
C ASP A 193 -19.67 2.78 9.65
N VAL A 194 -18.48 2.26 9.94
CA VAL A 194 -17.83 2.37 11.26
C VAL A 194 -16.47 3.00 11.09
N VAL A 195 -16.30 4.21 11.63
CA VAL A 195 -15.06 4.99 11.51
C VAL A 195 -14.48 5.26 12.90
N LYS A 196 -13.28 4.74 13.16
CA LYS A 196 -12.56 4.91 14.43
C LYS A 196 -11.17 5.50 14.18
N LEU A 197 -10.94 6.73 14.61
CA LEU A 197 -9.75 7.49 14.24
C LEU A 197 -8.97 7.95 15.46
N GLU A 198 -7.66 7.69 15.49
CA GLU A 198 -6.70 8.39 16.35
C GLU A 198 -5.67 9.14 15.49
N TYR A 199 -5.13 10.26 15.99
CA TYR A 199 -4.03 11.01 15.35
C TYR A 199 -4.23 11.27 13.84
N THR A 200 -5.46 11.64 13.48
CA THR A 200 -5.87 11.87 12.09
C THR A 200 -6.27 13.32 11.87
N LYS A 201 -5.75 13.92 10.80
CA LYS A 201 -6.18 15.21 10.28
C LYS A 201 -7.06 14.96 9.05
N ALA A 202 -8.33 15.37 9.10
CA ALA A 202 -9.23 15.22 7.98
C ALA A 202 -10.16 16.43 7.82
N LYS A 203 -10.53 16.75 6.58
CA LYS A 203 -11.51 17.81 6.32
C LYS A 203 -12.93 17.31 6.59
N VAL A 204 -13.24 16.12 6.10
CA VAL A 204 -14.57 15.52 6.27
C VAL A 204 -14.44 14.09 6.76
N VAL A 205 -15.21 13.75 7.79
CA VAL A 205 -15.44 12.38 8.21
C VAL A 205 -16.94 12.09 8.13
N ARG A 206 -17.30 11.02 7.42
CA ARG A 206 -18.69 10.56 7.29
C ARG A 206 -18.82 9.13 7.77
N GLY A 207 -19.88 8.84 8.51
CA GLY A 207 -20.22 7.45 8.81
C GLY A 207 -21.44 7.22 9.67
N ASN A 208 -21.86 5.97 9.82
CA ASN A 208 -23.00 5.66 10.69
C ASN A 208 -22.59 5.80 12.16
N THR A 209 -21.50 5.14 12.54
CA THR A 209 -20.88 5.21 13.86
C THR A 209 -19.49 5.79 13.74
N VAL A 210 -19.26 6.93 14.38
CA VAL A 210 -17.99 7.67 14.32
C VAL A 210 -17.38 7.80 15.72
N GLU A 211 -16.14 7.32 15.89
CA GLU A 211 -15.34 7.45 17.11
C GLU A 211 -14.07 8.25 16.80
N ILE A 212 -14.00 9.46 17.32
CA ILE A 212 -12.84 10.35 17.19
C ILE A 212 -12.03 10.31 18.48
N GLY A 213 -10.93 9.55 18.44
CA GLY A 213 -9.96 9.41 19.50
C GLY A 213 -8.98 10.60 19.61
N PRO A 214 -7.99 10.50 20.52
CA PRO A 214 -7.07 11.59 20.82
C PRO A 214 -6.17 11.97 19.63
N GLY A 215 -5.79 13.26 19.58
CA GLY A 215 -4.85 13.78 18.59
C GLY A 215 -5.46 13.97 17.19
N CYS A 216 -6.76 13.74 17.03
CA CYS A 216 -7.47 14.05 15.81
C CYS A 216 -7.77 15.55 15.68
N GLU A 217 -7.73 16.05 14.45
CA GLU A 217 -8.14 17.41 14.06
C GLU A 217 -9.07 17.26 12.84
N ILE A 218 -10.38 17.42 13.04
CA ILE A 218 -11.41 17.19 12.02
C ILE A 218 -12.21 18.46 11.76
N GLU A 219 -12.30 18.91 10.51
CA GLU A 219 -13.06 20.13 10.18
C GLU A 219 -14.58 19.87 10.26
N PHE A 220 -15.08 18.80 9.62
CA PHE A 220 -16.51 18.48 9.61
C PHE A 220 -16.80 16.99 9.79
N ILE A 221 -17.76 16.66 10.65
CA ILE A 221 -18.28 15.31 10.83
C ILE A 221 -19.76 15.25 10.46
N GLU A 222 -20.12 14.29 9.62
CA GLU A 222 -21.50 13.92 9.32
C GLU A 222 -21.75 12.49 9.79
N TYR A 223 -22.79 12.28 10.60
CA TYR A 223 -23.09 10.95 11.14
C TYR A 223 -24.57 10.63 11.23
N SER A 224 -24.94 9.36 11.11
CA SER A 224 -26.36 8.93 11.16
C SER A 224 -26.77 8.30 12.49
N SER A 225 -25.85 7.60 13.17
CA SER A 225 -26.14 6.85 14.41
C SER A 225 -25.45 7.48 15.63
N ASP A 226 -24.21 7.09 15.90
CA ASP A 226 -23.48 7.46 17.12
C ASP A 226 -22.23 8.28 16.79
N LEU A 227 -21.97 9.31 17.60
CA LEU A 227 -20.75 10.09 17.57
C LEU A 227 -20.13 10.13 18.97
N ASN A 228 -18.89 9.63 19.09
CA ASN A 228 -18.08 9.74 20.30
C ASN A 228 -16.81 10.53 19.99
N VAL A 229 -16.53 11.57 20.76
CA VAL A 229 -15.37 12.46 20.54
C VAL A 229 -14.59 12.58 21.85
N SER A 230 -13.30 12.25 21.82
CA SER A 230 -12.38 12.46 22.93
C SER A 230 -12.22 13.95 23.24
N ASP A 231 -12.11 14.27 24.53
CA ASP A 231 -11.68 15.58 25.04
C ASP A 231 -10.31 16.07 24.51
N LYS A 232 -9.52 15.16 23.91
CA LYS A 232 -8.20 15.41 23.32
C LYS A 232 -8.22 15.46 21.78
N ALA A 233 -9.40 15.51 21.19
CA ALA A 233 -9.61 15.76 19.77
C ALA A 233 -10.08 17.20 19.55
N VAL A 234 -9.83 17.72 18.35
CA VAL A 234 -10.38 19.00 17.88
C VAL A 234 -11.34 18.69 16.75
N VAL A 235 -12.60 19.08 16.90
CA VAL A 235 -13.64 18.96 15.87
C VAL A 235 -14.29 20.33 15.71
N GLU A 236 -14.27 20.90 14.50
CA GLU A 236 -14.82 22.25 14.29
C GLU A 236 -16.36 22.24 14.19
N LYS A 237 -16.92 21.32 13.40
CA LYS A 237 -18.38 21.14 13.27
C LYS A 237 -18.76 19.66 13.22
N SER A 238 -19.91 19.32 13.79
CA SER A 238 -20.56 18.03 13.57
C SER A 238 -22.05 18.22 13.27
N GLU A 239 -22.62 17.29 12.49
CA GLU A 239 -24.02 17.29 12.07
C GLU A 239 -24.55 15.86 12.05
N LYS A 240 -25.75 15.67 12.62
CA LYS A 240 -26.45 14.38 12.60
C LYS A 240 -27.50 14.40 11.48
N LEU A 241 -27.52 13.35 10.66
CA LEU A 241 -28.52 13.12 9.61
C LEU A 241 -29.86 12.64 10.17
#